data_AF-A0A6A7RRQ4-F1
#
_entry.id   AF-A0A6A7RRQ4-F1
#
_cell.length_a   1.000
_cell.length_b   1.000
_cell.length_c   1.000
_cell.angle_alpha   90.00
_cell.angle_beta   90.00
_cell.angle_gamma   90.00
#
_symmetry.space_group_name_H-M   'P 1'
#
loop_
_entity.id
_entity.type
_entity.pdbx_description
1 polymer ?
#
loop_
_entity_poly.entity_id
_entity_poly.type
_entity_poly.pdbx_seq_one_letter_code
_entity_poly.pdbx_strand_id
1 'polypeptide(L)'
;MRSIIDQQYTLARSVLEEHRATVEAMAAALLELETIDSDQIDDIMAGRPPRPPKPPQTKLPSTPPDSKAPDAAPSAPPAPA
;
A
#
# COMPACT_ATOMS: atom_id res chain seq x y z
N MET A 1 -14.30 33.28 -15.62
CA MET A 1 -14.19 32.18 -14.63
C MET A 1 -14.87 30.88 -15.10
N ARG A 2 -16.11 30.90 -15.61
CA ARG A 2 -16.79 29.69 -16.14
C ARG A 2 -16.02 28.97 -17.27
N SER A 3 -15.44 29.71 -18.20
CA SER A 3 -14.71 29.14 -19.34
C SER A 3 -13.54 28.22 -18.95
N ILE A 4 -12.84 28.50 -17.85
CA ILE A 4 -11.71 27.69 -17.39
C ILE A 4 -12.22 26.35 -16.85
N ILE A 5 -13.29 26.36 -16.07
CA ILE A 5 -13.89 25.13 -15.54
C ILE A 5 -14.42 24.26 -16.68
N ASP A 6 -15.10 24.86 -17.65
CA ASP A 6 -15.65 24.13 -18.79
C ASP A 6 -14.52 23.49 -19.63
N GLN A 7 -13.43 24.22 -19.89
CA GLN A 7 -12.26 23.70 -20.59
C GLN A 7 -11.59 22.54 -19.85
N GLN A 8 -11.33 22.70 -18.54
CA GLN A 8 -10.69 21.65 -17.74
C GLN A 8 -11.60 20.43 -17.60
N TYR A 9 -12.92 20.61 -17.52
CA TYR A 9 -13.87 19.51 -17.50
C TYR A 9 -13.84 18.73 -18.83
N THR A 10 -13.88 19.43 -19.96
CA THR A 10 -13.77 18.78 -21.28
C THR A 10 -12.47 18.03 -21.43
N LEU A 11 -11.34 18.61 -21.00
CA LEU A 11 -10.03 17.96 -21.02
C LEU A 11 -10.01 16.71 -20.12
N ALA A 12 -10.49 16.82 -18.88
CA ALA A 12 -10.53 15.68 -17.97
C ALA A 12 -11.39 14.54 -18.54
N ARG A 13 -12.55 14.90 -19.11
CA ARG A 13 -13.43 13.94 -19.76
C ARG A 13 -12.77 13.27 -20.96
N SER A 14 -12.09 14.03 -21.83
CA SER A 14 -11.42 13.45 -23.00
C SER A 14 -10.31 12.48 -22.59
N VAL A 15 -9.53 12.82 -21.56
CA VAL A 15 -8.49 11.91 -21.02
C VAL A 15 -9.10 10.62 -20.48
N LEU A 16 -10.22 10.70 -19.74
CA LEU A 16 -10.90 9.50 -19.23
C LEU A 16 -11.52 8.65 -20.34
N GLU A 17 -12.03 9.28 -21.40
CA GLU A 17 -12.60 8.59 -22.57
C GLU A 17 -11.51 7.93 -23.43
N GLU A 18 -10.36 8.59 -23.63
CA GLU A 18 -9.20 8.02 -24.34
C GLU A 18 -8.64 6.80 -23.60
N HIS A 19 -8.60 6.85 -22.26
CA HIS A 19 -8.14 5.77 -21.40
C HIS A 19 -9.27 4.89 -20.85
N ARG A 20 -10.36 4.73 -21.62
CA ARG A 20 -11.57 4.02 -21.16
C ARG A 20 -11.29 2.62 -20.63
N ALA A 21 -10.44 1.85 -21.32
CA ALA A 21 -10.07 0.50 -20.91
C ALA A 21 -9.43 0.46 -19.52
N THR A 22 -8.56 1.43 -19.22
CA THR A 22 -7.91 1.57 -17.91
C THR A 22 -8.94 1.92 -16.82
N VAL A 23 -9.86 2.84 -17.12
CA VAL A 23 -10.94 3.22 -16.17
C VAL A 23 -11.85 2.04 -15.87
N GLU A 24 -12.22 1.25 -16.88
CA GLU A 24 -13.05 0.06 -16.71
C GLU A 24 -12.32 -1.03 -15.91
N ALA A 25 -11.02 -1.22 -16.14
CA ALA A 25 -10.20 -2.13 -15.33
C ALA A 25 -10.11 -1.69 -13.86
N MET A 26 -9.93 -0.39 -13.59
CA MET A 26 -9.96 0.15 -12.22
C MET A 26 -11.32 -0.04 -11.55
N ALA A 27 -12.41 0.20 -12.28
CA ALA A 27 -13.77 0.01 -11.78
C ALA A 27 -14.05 -1.46 -11.45
N ALA A 28 -13.66 -2.39 -12.34
CA ALA A 28 -13.78 -3.83 -12.10
C ALA A 28 -12.97 -4.27 -10.87
N ALA A 29 -11.73 -3.79 -10.74
CA ALA A 29 -10.88 -4.07 -9.60
C ALA A 29 -11.51 -3.62 -8.27
N LEU A 30 -12.09 -2.42 -8.24
CA LEU A 30 -12.77 -1.90 -7.04
C LEU A 30 -14.06 -2.68 -6.71
N LEU A 31 -14.77 -3.20 -7.71
CA LEU A 31 -15.93 -4.06 -7.47
C LEU A 31 -15.54 -5.41 -6.84
N GLU A 32 -14.40 -5.97 -7.24
CA GLU A 32 -13.92 -7.26 -6.73
C GLU A 32 -13.20 -7.15 -5.38
N LEU A 33 -12.41 -6.08 -5.20
CA LEU A 33 -11.47 -5.94 -4.09
C LEU A 33 -11.89 -4.90 -3.04
N GLU A 34 -12.92 -4.11 -3.31
CA GLU A 34 -13.43 -2.97 -2.51
C GLU A 34 -12.44 -1.79 -2.38
N THR A 35 -11.14 -2.08 -2.28
CA THR A 35 -10.05 -1.13 -2.19
C THR A 35 -8.88 -1.58 -3.05
N ILE A 36 -8.15 -0.62 -3.60
CA ILE A 36 -6.91 -0.86 -4.34
C ILE A 36 -5.81 0.09 -3.83
N ASP A 37 -4.59 -0.41 -3.72
CA ASP A 37 -3.41 0.36 -3.37
C ASP A 37 -2.67 0.92 -4.61
N SER A 38 -1.65 1.74 -4.39
CA SER A 38 -0.90 2.37 -5.47
C SER A 38 -0.18 1.36 -6.38
N ASP A 39 0.32 0.25 -5.83
CA ASP A 39 0.99 -0.78 -6.64
C ASP A 39 -0.02 -1.45 -7.60
N GLN A 40 -1.24 -1.67 -7.14
CA GLN A 40 -2.33 -2.21 -7.96
C GLN A 40 -2.77 -1.20 -9.05
N ILE A 41 -2.80 0.09 -8.73
CA ILE A 41 -3.08 1.16 -9.70
C ILE A 41 -1.99 1.17 -10.79
N ASP A 42 -0.72 1.11 -10.41
CA ASP A 42 0.41 1.10 -11.35
C ASP A 42 0.37 -0.11 -12.29
N ASP A 43 -0.02 -1.27 -11.79
CA ASP A 43 -0.21 -2.46 -12.62
C ASP A 43 -1.35 -2.28 -13.64
N ILE A 44 -2.48 -1.70 -13.25
CA ILE A 44 -3.60 -1.41 -14.16
C ILE A 44 -3.18 -0.38 -15.23
N MET A 45 -2.46 0.67 -14.83
CA MET A 45 -1.94 1.69 -15.75
C MET A 45 -0.95 1.09 -16.76
N ALA A 46 -0.18 0.07 -16.36
CA ALA A 46 0.71 -0.68 -17.23
C ALA A 46 -0.01 -1.74 -18.11
N GLY A 47 -1.34 -1.82 -18.04
CA GLY A 47 -2.15 -2.79 -18.79
C GLY A 47 -2.05 -4.23 -18.23
N ARG A 48 -1.64 -4.39 -16.97
CA ARG A 48 -1.58 -5.67 -16.26
C ARG A 48 -2.80 -5.83 -15.34
N PRO A 49 -3.24 -7.06 -15.05
CA PRO A 49 -4.27 -7.28 -14.04
C PRO A 49 -3.77 -6.86 -12.64
N PRO A 50 -4.64 -6.28 -11.79
CA PRO A 50 -4.27 -5.89 -10.44
C PRO A 50 -3.91 -7.11 -9.61
N ARG A 51 -2.87 -6.98 -8.77
CA ARG A 51 -2.47 -8.02 -7.83
C ARG A 51 -3.54 -8.21 -6.74
N PRO A 52 -3.60 -9.38 -6.09
CA PRO A 52 -4.44 -9.57 -4.91
C PRO A 52 -4.06 -8.59 -3.79
N PRO A 53 -5.03 -8.17 -2.96
CA PRO A 53 -4.81 -7.17 -1.93
C PRO A 53 -3.79 -7.66 -0.90
N LYS A 54 -2.93 -6.74 -0.42
CA LYS A 54 -2.00 -7.06 0.67
C LYS A 54 -2.79 -7.38 1.94
N PRO A 55 -2.37 -8.40 2.73
CA PRO A 55 -2.99 -8.65 4.01
C PRO A 55 -2.86 -7.41 4.89
N PRO A 56 -3.88 -7.10 5.72
CA PRO A 56 -3.83 -5.95 6.59
C PRO A 56 -2.57 -6.01 7.44
N GLN A 57 -1.75 -4.97 7.37
CA GLN A 57 -0.58 -4.85 8.23
C GLN A 57 -1.09 -4.64 9.65
N THR A 58 -1.29 -5.73 10.40
CA THR A 58 -1.45 -5.64 11.85
C THR A 58 -0.18 -4.97 12.37
N LYS A 59 -0.31 -3.69 12.74
CA LYS A 59 0.72 -3.00 13.51
C LYS A 59 0.84 -3.75 14.83
N LEU A 60 1.81 -4.67 14.90
CA LEU A 60 2.28 -5.20 16.17
C LEU A 60 2.70 -3.97 16.99
N PRO A 61 2.22 -3.82 18.24
CA PRO A 61 2.68 -2.72 19.08
C PRO A 61 4.19 -2.86 19.22
N SER A 62 4.93 -1.85 18.76
CA SER A 62 6.36 -1.75 19.03
C SER A 62 6.55 -1.69 20.54
N THR A 63 6.94 -2.81 21.14
CA THR A 63 7.47 -2.81 22.51
C THR A 63 8.70 -1.90 22.52
N PRO A 64 8.76 -0.88 23.39
CA PRO A 64 9.97 -0.09 23.59
C PRO A 64 11.11 -1.02 24.02
N PRO A 65 12.38 -0.72 23.66
CA PRO A 65 13.49 -1.56 24.05
C PRO A 65 13.63 -1.53 25.58
N ASP A 66 13.65 -2.72 26.18
CA ASP A 66 13.97 -2.96 27.58
C ASP A 66 15.18 -2.13 28.02
N SER A 67 14.93 -1.11 28.83
CA SER A 67 15.96 -0.38 29.56
C SER A 67 15.81 -0.67 31.05
N LYS A 68 16.21 -1.88 31.47
CA LYS A 68 16.72 -2.11 32.83
C LYS A 68 17.58 -3.38 32.92
N ALA A 69 18.86 -3.25 32.60
CA ALA A 69 19.92 -3.92 33.35
C ALA A 69 20.58 -2.83 34.22
N PRO A 70 21.09 -3.09 35.44
CA PRO A 70 21.95 -4.25 35.71
C PRO A 70 21.77 -4.90 37.11
N ASP A 71 21.85 -6.22 37.21
CA ASP A 71 22.53 -6.83 38.37
C ASP A 71 23.00 -8.26 38.09
N ALA A 72 24.17 -8.56 38.66
CA ALA A 72 24.80 -9.86 38.88
C ALA A 72 25.03 -10.82 37.70
N ALA A 73 26.26 -10.77 37.19
CA ALA A 73 26.90 -11.89 36.52
C ALA A 73 26.96 -13.16 37.40
N PRO A 74 26.85 -14.37 36.82
CA PRO A 74 27.59 -15.51 37.30
C PRO A 74 28.71 -15.82 36.30
N SER A 75 29.93 -15.44 36.64
CA SER A 75 31.12 -15.93 35.93
C SER A 75 31.49 -17.33 36.42
N ALA A 76 31.64 -18.22 35.43
CA ALA A 76 32.66 -19.27 35.29
C ALA A 76 32.27 -20.77 35.53
N PRO A 77 32.82 -21.69 34.70
CA PRO A 77 32.37 -23.08 34.47
C PRO A 77 33.06 -24.14 35.37
N PRO A 78 32.68 -25.44 35.32
CA PRO A 78 33.23 -26.46 36.24
C PRO A 78 34.63 -26.92 35.82
N ALA A 79 35.47 -27.28 36.79
CA ALA A 79 36.75 -27.97 36.58
C ALA A 79 36.91 -29.17 37.53
N PRO A 80 37.53 -30.29 37.09
CA PRO A 80 37.60 -31.55 37.83
C PRO A 80 38.91 -31.70 38.63
N ALA A 81 38.87 -32.53 39.69
CA ALA A 81 40.01 -33.27 40.26
C ALA A 81 39.47 -34.49 41.02
#